data_AF-A0A540NEP3-F1
#
_entry.id   AF-A0A540NEP3-F1
#
_cell.length_a   1.000
_cell.length_b   1.000
_cell.length_c   1.000
_cell.angle_alpha   90.00
_cell.angle_beta   90.00
_cell.angle_gamma   90.00
#
_symmetry.space_group_name_H-M   'P 1'
#
loop_
_entity.id
_entity.type
_entity.pdbx_description
1 polymer ?
#
loop_
_entity_poly.entity_id
_entity_poly.type
_entity_poly.pdbx_seq_one_letter_code
_entity_poly.pdbx_strand_id
1 'polypeptide(L)'
;MTCDSNSVVPAEIKSCKGLETIVDVGGGNGILLRLLVEAYPWIRGINFDLSLVVSVSPECDRVENVAGDMFDCVPKADAVITNGVLHDWGDDDCIRILKKCREAVPKDTGKVIIIDAVIDEKMRKKTRS
;
A
#
# COMPACT_ATOMS: atom_id res chain seq x y z
N MET A 1 -19.00 -0.12 -3.89
CA MET A 1 -18.97 -0.68 -2.52
C MET A 1 -17.95 0.13 -1.75
N THR A 2 -18.40 0.99 -0.84
CA THR A 2 -17.49 1.68 0.07
C THR A 2 -17.00 0.64 1.08
N CYS A 3 -15.74 0.21 0.96
CA CYS A 3 -15.10 -0.56 2.00
C CYS A 3 -15.02 0.34 3.24
N ASP A 4 -15.48 -0.16 4.38
CA ASP A 4 -15.52 0.61 5.62
C ASP A 4 -14.08 0.80 6.12
N SER A 5 -13.45 1.91 5.75
CA SER A 5 -12.04 2.21 6.06
C SER A 5 -11.73 2.23 7.57
N ASN A 6 -12.76 2.22 8.43
CA ASN A 6 -12.64 2.26 9.89
C ASN A 6 -12.30 0.91 10.55
N SER A 7 -12.65 -0.24 9.94
CA SER A 7 -12.18 -1.56 10.42
C SER A 7 -10.78 -1.92 9.90
N VAL A 8 -10.32 -1.14 8.93
CA VAL A 8 -8.98 -1.02 8.38
C VAL A 8 -7.90 -1.06 9.48
N VAL A 9 -7.86 0.12 10.10
CA VAL A 9 -6.80 0.68 10.94
C VAL A 9 -6.28 -0.25 12.04
N PRO A 10 -7.11 -0.97 12.83
CA PRO A 10 -6.64 -1.79 13.95
C PRO A 10 -5.68 -2.93 13.56
N ALA A 11 -5.83 -3.51 12.37
CA ALA A 11 -4.98 -4.61 11.90
C ALA A 11 -3.61 -4.10 11.41
N GLU A 12 -3.58 -2.94 10.75
CA GLU A 12 -2.33 -2.29 10.31
C GLU A 12 -1.44 -1.91 11.50
N ILE A 13 -2.04 -1.55 12.65
CA ILE A 13 -1.32 -1.16 13.88
C ILE A 13 -0.26 -2.17 14.28
N LYS A 14 -0.58 -3.46 14.20
CA LYS A 14 0.35 -4.52 14.59
C LYS A 14 1.43 -4.74 13.54
N SER A 15 1.09 -4.58 12.27
CA SER A 15 2.03 -4.78 11.16
C SER A 15 3.10 -3.68 11.11
N CYS A 16 2.74 -2.45 11.48
CA CYS A 16 3.59 -1.26 11.46
C CYS A 16 4.58 -1.14 12.63
N LYS A 17 4.48 -2.01 13.64
CA LYS A 17 5.38 -1.95 14.80
C LYS A 17 6.83 -2.25 14.36
N GLY A 18 7.75 -1.34 14.71
CA GLY A 18 9.17 -1.45 14.40
C GLY A 18 9.56 -0.99 12.99
N LEU A 19 8.63 -0.40 12.23
CA LEU A 19 8.91 0.26 10.96
C LEU A 19 9.13 1.76 11.19
N GLU A 20 10.06 2.36 10.45
CA GLU A 20 10.33 3.80 10.45
C GLU A 20 9.86 4.46 9.14
N THR A 21 9.95 3.73 8.02
CA THR A 21 9.59 4.21 6.69
C THR A 21 8.63 3.27 5.98
N ILE A 22 7.59 3.83 5.37
CA ILE A 22 6.59 3.08 4.60
C ILE A 22 6.39 3.76 3.26
N VAL A 23 6.41 2.98 2.17
CA VAL A 23 5.93 3.44 0.86
C VAL A 23 4.55 2.85 0.57
N ASP A 24 3.63 3.69 0.12
CA ASP A 24 2.31 3.30 -0.37
C ASP A 24 2.32 3.38 -1.89
N VAL A 25 2.34 2.21 -2.54
CA VAL A 25 2.44 2.07 -4.00
C VAL A 25 1.05 2.11 -4.59
N GLY A 26 0.81 3.04 -5.53
CA GLY A 26 -0.52 3.36 -6.01
C GLY A 26 -1.33 4.13 -4.95
N GLY A 27 -0.64 4.91 -4.11
CA GLY A 27 -1.24 5.56 -2.94
C GLY A 27 -2.21 6.71 -3.26
N GLY A 28 -2.35 7.09 -4.53
CA GLY A 28 -3.29 8.11 -4.96
C GLY A 28 -3.03 9.47 -4.32
N ASN A 29 -4.05 10.01 -3.66
CA ASN A 29 -3.98 11.28 -2.93
C ASN A 29 -3.29 11.16 -1.54
N GLY A 30 -2.82 9.95 -1.17
CA GLY A 30 -2.08 9.69 0.05
C GLY A 30 -2.92 9.66 1.32
N ILE A 31 -4.25 9.52 1.25
CA ILE A 31 -5.13 9.50 2.45
C ILE A 31 -4.70 8.40 3.43
N LEU A 32 -4.37 7.20 2.95
CA LEU A 32 -3.96 6.10 3.81
C LEU A 32 -2.70 6.44 4.62
N LEU A 33 -1.67 6.95 3.95
CA LEU A 33 -0.44 7.36 4.63
C LEU A 33 -0.65 8.49 5.63
N ARG A 34 -1.53 9.47 5.33
CA ARG A 34 -1.87 10.55 6.29
C ARG A 34 -2.42 9.97 7.58
N LEU A 35 -3.40 9.07 7.47
CA LEU A 35 -3.98 8.40 8.63
C LEU A 35 -2.93 7.58 9.40
N LEU A 36 -2.03 6.90 8.69
CA LEU A 36 -0.95 6.13 9.31
C LEU A 36 0.06 7.01 10.04
N VAL A 37 0.54 8.10 9.43
CA VAL A 37 1.52 8.97 10.10
C VAL A 37 0.90 9.71 11.28
N GLU A 38 -0.39 10.05 11.23
CA GLU A 38 -1.13 10.60 12.37
C GLU A 38 -1.26 9.60 13.52
N ALA A 39 -1.55 8.33 13.21
CA ALA A 39 -1.63 7.25 14.19
C ALA A 39 -0.25 6.83 14.74
N TYR A 40 0.82 6.95 13.95
CA TYR A 40 2.19 6.56 14.28
C TYR A 40 3.16 7.74 14.10
N PRO A 41 3.37 8.56 15.15
CA PRO A 41 4.20 9.76 15.06
C PRO A 41 5.66 9.52 14.66
N TRP A 42 6.18 8.30 14.82
CA TRP A 42 7.56 7.94 14.43
C TRP A 42 7.68 7.50 12.96
N ILE A 43 6.58 7.16 12.29
CA ILE A 43 6.61 6.72 10.89
C ILE A 43 6.72 7.92 9.95
N ARG A 44 7.48 7.73 8.88
CA ARG A 44 7.51 8.59 7.68
C ARG A 44 6.93 7.82 6.49
N GLY A 45 6.12 8.49 5.69
CA GLY A 45 5.46 7.92 4.52
C GLY A 45 6.06 8.41 3.20
N ILE A 46 6.02 7.56 2.18
CA ILE A 46 6.25 7.91 0.78
C ILE A 46 4.98 7.54 0.01
N ASN A 47 4.19 8.53 -0.39
CA ASN A 47 3.05 8.34 -1.27
C ASN A 47 3.58 8.23 -2.71
N PHE A 48 3.52 7.03 -3.28
CA PHE A 48 4.11 6.73 -4.58
C PHE A 48 3.05 6.41 -5.62
N ASP A 49 2.98 7.23 -6.67
CA ASP A 49 2.00 7.06 -7.76
C ASP A 49 2.54 7.69 -9.07
N LEU A 50 1.76 7.63 -10.14
CA LEU A 50 2.08 8.26 -11.41
C LEU A 50 2.17 9.79 -11.25
N SER A 51 3.02 10.42 -12.07
CA SER A 51 3.27 11.88 -12.01
C SER A 51 1.99 12.72 -12.02
N LEU A 52 1.01 12.36 -12.85
CA LEU A 52 -0.26 13.08 -12.94
C LEU A 52 -1.05 13.03 -11.63
N VAL A 53 -1.04 11.89 -10.95
CA VAL A 53 -1.74 11.68 -9.68
C VAL A 53 -1.04 12.44 -8.55
N VAL A 54 0.27 12.25 -8.42
CA VAL A 54 1.10 12.88 -7.39
C VAL A 54 1.06 14.42 -7.49
N SER A 55 0.96 14.98 -8.70
CA SER A 55 0.95 16.43 -8.93
C SER A 55 -0.21 17.19 -8.26
N VAL A 56 -1.31 16.48 -7.95
CA VAL A 56 -2.49 17.04 -7.29
C VAL A 56 -2.68 16.50 -5.87
N SER A 57 -1.77 15.65 -5.40
CA SER A 57 -1.80 15.12 -4.05
C SER A 57 -1.45 16.23 -3.05
N PRO A 58 -2.26 16.45 -1.99
CA PRO A 58 -1.98 17.50 -1.04
C PRO A 58 -0.63 17.26 -0.32
N GLU A 59 -0.05 18.28 0.28
CA GLU A 59 1.11 18.09 1.16
C GLU A 59 0.68 17.54 2.53
N CYS A 60 1.58 16.83 3.22
CA CYS A 60 1.38 16.37 4.59
C CYS A 60 2.72 16.24 5.30
N ASP A 61 2.79 16.70 6.55
CA ASP A 61 3.96 16.52 7.38
C ASP A 61 4.31 15.03 7.50
N ARG A 62 5.59 14.71 7.23
CA ARG A 62 6.14 13.33 7.23
C ARG A 62 5.63 12.42 6.12
N VAL A 63 4.89 12.93 5.12
CA VAL A 63 4.59 12.20 3.89
C VAL A 63 5.23 12.91 2.71
N GLU A 64 6.08 12.19 1.99
CA GLU A 64 6.67 12.66 0.73
C GLU A 64 5.86 12.11 -0.45
N ASN A 65 5.46 13.00 -1.36
CA ASN A 65 4.78 12.66 -2.60
C ASN A 65 5.83 12.40 -3.69
N VAL A 66 5.96 11.15 -4.16
CA VAL A 66 6.99 10.73 -5.12
C VAL A 66 6.33 10.17 -6.38
N ALA A 67 6.65 10.76 -7.51
CA ALA A 67 6.19 10.29 -8.81
C ALA A 67 7.06 9.15 -9.35
N GLY A 68 6.44 8.13 -9.94
CA GLY A 68 7.15 7.09 -10.69
C GLY A 68 6.24 6.00 -11.24
N ASP A 69 6.86 4.92 -11.70
CA ASP A 69 6.17 3.74 -12.24
C ASP A 69 6.53 2.51 -11.40
N MET A 70 5.50 1.88 -10.80
CA MET A 70 5.64 0.68 -9.97
C MET A 70 6.15 -0.55 -10.73
N PHE A 71 6.03 -0.58 -12.07
CA PHE A 71 6.59 -1.64 -12.89
C PHE A 71 8.11 -1.49 -13.11
N ASP A 72 8.66 -0.31 -12.87
CA ASP A 72 10.09 -0.02 -13.05
C ASP A 72 10.83 -0.04 -11.71
N CYS A 73 10.50 0.87 -10.79
CA CYS A 73 11.19 1.02 -9.52
C CYS A 73 10.27 1.56 -8.43
N VAL A 74 10.29 0.89 -7.27
CA VAL A 74 9.58 1.33 -6.05
C VAL A 74 10.60 1.92 -5.07
N PRO A 75 10.33 3.10 -4.47
CA PRO A 75 11.20 3.71 -3.45
C PRO A 75 11.52 2.76 -2.30
N LYS A 76 12.75 2.84 -1.77
CA LYS A 76 13.18 2.00 -0.64
C LYS A 76 12.49 2.42 0.65
N ALA A 77 12.01 1.45 1.42
CA ALA A 77 11.38 1.65 2.73
C ALA A 77 11.43 0.37 3.57
N ASP A 78 11.12 0.45 4.87
CA ASP A 78 11.03 -0.74 5.73
C ASP A 78 9.83 -1.62 5.37
N ALA A 79 8.75 -1.00 4.87
CA ALA A 79 7.64 -1.73 4.27
C ALA A 79 7.06 -1.04 3.04
N VAL A 80 6.46 -1.87 2.19
CA VAL A 80 5.58 -1.45 1.10
C VAL A 80 4.15 -1.80 1.48
N ILE A 81 3.23 -0.86 1.26
CA ILE A 81 1.79 -1.08 1.28
C ILE A 81 1.27 -0.98 -0.15
N THR A 82 0.35 -1.87 -0.52
CA THR A 82 -0.50 -1.73 -1.71
C THR A 82 -1.95 -1.80 -1.25
N ASN A 83 -2.73 -0.75 -1.51
CA ASN A 83 -4.13 -0.68 -1.11
C ASN A 83 -5.05 -0.60 -2.32
N GLY A 84 -5.77 -1.69 -2.62
CA GLY A 84 -6.68 -1.76 -3.77
C GLY A 84 -5.97 -1.61 -5.12
N VAL A 85 -4.72 -2.07 -5.23
CA VAL A 85 -3.93 -1.99 -6.46
C VAL A 85 -3.94 -3.32 -7.19
N LEU A 86 -3.67 -4.42 -6.49
CA LEU A 86 -3.40 -5.71 -7.14
C LEU A 86 -4.64 -6.30 -7.80
N HIS A 87 -5.85 -5.97 -7.33
CA HIS A 87 -7.08 -6.46 -7.96
C HIS A 87 -7.34 -5.91 -9.37
N ASP A 88 -6.67 -4.83 -9.77
CA ASP A 88 -6.83 -4.20 -11.09
C ASP A 88 -6.00 -4.91 -12.18
N TRP A 89 -5.08 -5.79 -11.78
CA TRP A 89 -4.09 -6.39 -12.66
C TRP A 89 -4.25 -7.91 -12.79
N GLY A 90 -3.84 -8.43 -13.94
CA GLY A 90 -3.69 -9.88 -14.12
C GLY A 90 -2.48 -10.43 -13.36
N ASP A 91 -2.47 -11.74 -13.14
CA ASP A 91 -1.46 -12.43 -12.31
C ASP A 91 -0.01 -12.10 -12.71
N ASP A 92 0.30 -12.05 -14.01
CA ASP A 92 1.65 -11.76 -14.49
C ASP A 92 2.12 -10.35 -14.10
N ASP A 93 1.22 -9.36 -14.19
CA ASP A 93 1.53 -7.99 -13.79
C ASP A 93 1.57 -7.85 -12.27
N CYS A 94 0.69 -8.53 -11.54
CA CYS A 94 0.77 -8.65 -10.08
C CYS A 94 2.13 -9.20 -9.62
N ILE A 95 2.64 -10.26 -10.28
CA ILE A 95 3.96 -10.82 -9.99
C ILE A 95 5.06 -9.79 -10.26
N ARG A 96 4.96 -9.02 -11.34
CA ARG A 96 5.94 -7.96 -11.66
C ARG A 96 5.94 -6.86 -10.60
N ILE A 97 4.76 -6.37 -10.21
CA ILE A 97 4.61 -5.36 -9.16
C ILE A 97 5.19 -5.89 -7.84
N LEU A 98 4.80 -7.09 -7.41
CA LEU A 98 5.26 -7.67 -6.16
C LEU A 98 6.77 -7.92 -6.12
N LYS A 99 7.40 -8.24 -7.27
CA LYS A 99 8.87 -8.32 -7.37
C LYS A 99 9.53 -6.96 -7.08
N LYS A 100 8.98 -5.87 -7.64
CA LYS A 100 9.48 -4.51 -7.36
C LYS A 100 9.26 -4.09 -5.91
N CYS A 101 8.11 -4.41 -5.34
CA CYS A 101 7.86 -4.22 -3.90
C CYS A 101 8.84 -5.01 -3.04
N ARG A 102 9.16 -6.26 -3.41
CA ARG A 102 10.14 -7.07 -2.69
C ARG A 102 11.55 -6.49 -2.79
N GLU A 103 11.94 -5.97 -3.95
CA GLU A 103 13.23 -5.30 -4.12
C GLU A 103 13.33 -4.03 -3.25
N ALA A 104 12.21 -3.35 -3.00
CA ALA A 104 12.16 -2.10 -2.27
C ALA A 104 12.38 -2.21 -0.75
N VAL A 105 12.24 -3.40 -0.17
CA VAL A 105 12.30 -3.59 1.28
C VAL A 105 13.54 -4.39 1.72
N PRO A 106 14.01 -4.25 2.97
CA PRO A 106 15.10 -5.07 3.51
C PRO A 106 14.79 -6.58 3.39
N LYS A 107 15.80 -7.38 3.06
CA LYS A 107 15.61 -8.82 2.84
C LYS A 107 15.09 -9.55 4.07
N ASP A 108 15.62 -9.21 5.25
CA ASP A 108 15.39 -9.99 6.48
C ASP A 108 14.27 -9.44 7.35
N THR A 109 14.04 -8.12 7.31
CA THR A 109 13.06 -7.43 8.18
C THR A 109 11.93 -6.76 7.41
N GLY A 110 12.08 -6.60 6.10
CA GLY A 110 11.17 -5.85 5.25
C GLY A 110 9.85 -6.57 5.03
N LYS A 111 8.77 -5.80 4.87
CA LYS A 111 7.41 -6.33 4.71
C LYS A 111 6.74 -5.78 3.45
N VAL A 112 5.94 -6.62 2.79
CA VAL A 112 4.96 -6.19 1.79
C VAL A 112 3.58 -6.46 2.38
N ILE A 113 2.77 -5.42 2.51
CA ILE A 113 1.45 -5.46 3.12
C ILE A 113 0.42 -5.19 2.02
N ILE A 114 -0.50 -6.11 1.84
CA ILE A 114 -1.53 -6.04 0.81
C ILE A 114 -2.87 -5.80 1.50
N ILE A 115 -3.53 -4.70 1.16
CA ILE A 115 -4.87 -4.36 1.62
C ILE A 115 -5.79 -4.52 0.41
N ASP A 116 -6.53 -5.62 0.40
CA ASP A 116 -7.41 -5.95 -0.71
C ASP A 116 -8.55 -6.88 -0.30
N ALA A 117 -9.60 -6.93 -1.11
CA ALA A 117 -10.74 -7.80 -0.85
C ALA A 117 -10.37 -9.26 -1.09
N VAL A 118 -10.51 -10.11 -0.07
CA VAL A 118 -10.33 -11.55 -0.18
C VAL A 118 -11.69 -12.24 -0.32
N ILE A 119 -11.91 -12.90 -1.46
CA ILE A 119 -13.15 -13.66 -1.71
C ILE A 119 -13.05 -15.00 -0.99
N ASP A 120 -13.95 -15.26 -0.03
CA ASP A 120 -14.06 -16.57 0.60
C ASP A 120 -14.63 -17.61 -0.39
N GLU A 121 -13.84 -18.65 -0.67
CA GLU A 121 -14.23 -19.77 -1.55
C GLU A 121 -15.53 -20.47 -1.10
N LYS A 122 -15.84 -20.45 0.20
CA LYS A 122 -17.08 -21.04 0.73
C LYS A 122 -18.32 -20.26 0.30
N MET A 123 -18.20 -18.95 0.09
CA MET A 123 -19.31 -18.09 -0.36
C MET A 123 -19.59 -18.27 -1.85
N ARG A 124 -18.57 -18.61 -2.65
CA ARG A 124 -18.68 -18.88 -4.10
C ARG A 124 -19.52 -20.12 -4.44
N LYS A 125 -19.66 -21.07 -3.51
CA LYS A 125 -20.50 -22.28 -3.69
C LYS A 125 -21.99 -22.03 -3.45
N LYS A 126 -22.38 -20.96 -2.74
CA LYS A 126 -23.79 -20.63 -2.43
C LYS A 126 -24.51 -19.89 -3.56
N THR A 127 -23.77 -19.19 -4.43
CA THR A 127 -24.36 -18.42 -5.55
C THR A 127 -24.47 -19.24 -6.84
N ARG A 128 -24.02 -20.51 -6.81
CA ARG A 128 -24.11 -21.47 -7.92
C ARG A 128 -25.09 -22.62 -7.66
N SER A 129 -25.92 -22.52 -6.62
CA SER A 129 -27.02 -23.46 -6.35
C SER A 129 -28.37 -22.87 -6.75
#